data_AF-A0A953P1E4-F1
#
_entry.id   AF-A0A953P1E4-F1
#
_cell.length_a   1.000
_cell.length_b   1.000
_cell.length_c   1.000
_cell.angle_alpha   90.00
_cell.angle_beta   90.00
_cell.angle_gamma   90.00
#
_symmetry.space_group_name_H-M   'P 1'
#
loop_
_entity.id
_entity.type
_entity.pdbx_description
1 polymer ?
#
loop_
_entity_poly.entity_id
_entity_poly.type
_entity_poly.pdbx_seq_one_letter_code
_entity_poly.pdbx_strand_id
1 'polypeptide(L)'
;MKLQSMPFLESAFPSDRLRQMRALIERMPAFSPLLGELIQVWFVVDASVIQGELRWRLGSRRNPDARSSLHESIESGLFVAIAPVWLKAEIEEHLEGIAADEGVSVEAARAEWVKIESQLHFYRPRTNGPEDREAKDPDDVPYKLASNELGLPVYSKDSDFRAMQVPVIAVCLDLTARKYARAASITTGVMFHSTVTVTFAAEALGAFCRIVKSVFSLLMRLPRPVQLALVGLVAGLLVHPKSRARLVSGVRSICSKAAAVKPEILATAAQLIEELSAAQATAQQTRAEILSALPSTRKRSALMHARAILLTSKEPLSIGELERRIRNRGYVSQARDFKGYLRRILRQSEQAREVSSGLWELRAA
;
A
#
# COMPACT_ATOMS: atom_id res chain seq x y z
N MET A 1 -27.51 16.55 11.56
CA MET A 1 -26.13 16.10 11.24
C MET A 1 -25.61 17.02 10.14
N LYS A 2 -24.66 17.92 10.45
CA LYS A 2 -23.97 18.67 9.39
C LYS A 2 -23.14 17.66 8.59
N LEU A 3 -23.40 17.53 7.29
CA LEU A 3 -22.45 16.93 6.36
C LEU A 3 -21.15 17.72 6.51
N GLN A 4 -20.21 17.22 7.31
CA GLN A 4 -18.83 17.66 7.20
C GLN A 4 -18.44 17.35 5.76
N SER A 5 -18.28 18.39 4.95
CA SER A 5 -17.71 18.26 3.61
C SER A 5 -16.42 17.46 3.76
N MET A 6 -16.34 16.30 3.10
CA MET A 6 -15.09 15.55 3.08
C MET A 6 -13.99 16.48 2.54
N PRO A 7 -12.82 16.52 3.20
CA PRO A 7 -11.72 17.36 2.73
C PRO A 7 -11.38 17.01 1.28
N PHE A 8 -11.09 18.04 0.48
CA PHE A 8 -10.97 17.91 -0.97
C PHE A 8 -9.93 16.84 -1.34
N LEU A 9 -8.80 16.79 -0.63
CA LEU A 9 -7.74 15.82 -0.86
C LEU A 9 -8.15 14.37 -0.59
N GLU A 10 -9.01 14.11 0.39
CA GLU A 10 -9.47 12.74 0.69
C GLU A 10 -10.31 12.19 -0.47
N SER A 11 -11.12 13.04 -1.11
CA SER A 11 -11.88 12.67 -2.31
C SER A 11 -10.98 12.41 -3.53
N ALA A 12 -9.88 13.18 -3.66
CA ALA A 12 -8.94 13.04 -4.77
C ALA A 12 -8.00 11.82 -4.61
N PHE A 13 -7.71 11.43 -3.36
CA PHE A 13 -6.78 10.37 -3.01
C PHE A 13 -7.43 9.33 -2.06
N PRO A 14 -8.41 8.54 -2.54
CA PRO A 14 -9.04 7.52 -1.71
C PRO A 14 -8.03 6.46 -1.26
N SER A 15 -8.22 5.93 -0.04
CA SER A 15 -7.33 4.96 0.62
C SER A 15 -7.02 3.71 -0.23
N ASP A 16 -7.93 3.33 -1.12
CA ASP A 16 -7.77 2.22 -2.08
C ASP A 16 -6.57 2.37 -3.02
N ARG A 17 -6.14 3.61 -3.27
CA ARG A 17 -4.98 3.87 -4.13
C ARG A 17 -3.67 3.40 -3.50
N LEU A 18 -3.58 3.29 -2.16
CA LEU A 18 -2.36 2.85 -1.49
C LEU A 18 -1.87 1.49 -1.97
N ARG A 19 -2.77 0.55 -2.24
CA ARG A 19 -2.43 -0.77 -2.77
C ARG A 19 -1.71 -0.66 -4.12
N GLN A 20 -2.19 0.21 -4.99
CA GLN A 20 -1.60 0.45 -6.32
C GLN A 20 -0.24 1.15 -6.19
N MET A 21 -0.13 2.12 -5.28
CA MET A 21 1.12 2.83 -5.01
C MET A 21 2.20 1.89 -4.46
N ARG A 22 1.83 0.96 -3.56
CA ARG A 22 2.73 -0.08 -3.08
C ARG A 22 3.19 -1.00 -4.20
N ALA A 23 2.28 -1.47 -5.05
CA ALA A 23 2.63 -2.31 -6.19
C ALA A 23 3.60 -1.59 -7.14
N LEU A 24 3.46 -0.27 -7.29
CA LEU A 24 4.38 0.56 -8.06
C LEU A 24 5.77 0.65 -7.40
N ILE A 25 5.86 0.90 -6.08
CA ILE A 25 7.13 0.89 -5.33
C ILE A 25 7.81 -0.47 -5.46
N GLU A 26 7.05 -1.55 -5.36
CA GLU A 26 7.55 -2.89 -5.55
C GLU A 26 8.06 -3.11 -6.98
N ARG A 27 7.45 -2.57 -8.02
CA ARG A 27 7.96 -2.73 -9.39
C ARG A 27 9.13 -1.79 -9.69
N MET A 28 9.16 -0.62 -9.06
CA MET A 28 10.10 0.45 -9.32
C MET A 28 10.67 0.99 -8.00
N PRO A 29 11.67 0.30 -7.41
CA PRO A 29 12.26 0.70 -6.12
C PRO A 29 12.84 2.12 -6.10
N ALA A 30 13.14 2.70 -7.26
CA ALA A 30 13.57 4.09 -7.41
C ALA A 30 12.57 5.10 -6.83
N PHE A 31 11.27 4.75 -6.74
CA PHE A 31 10.25 5.60 -6.11
C PHE A 31 10.14 5.43 -4.58
N SER A 32 10.85 4.48 -3.98
CA SER A 32 10.80 4.24 -2.53
C SER A 32 11.14 5.48 -1.68
N PRO A 33 12.17 6.30 -2.02
CA PRO A 33 12.47 7.50 -1.24
C PRO A 33 11.37 8.57 -1.31
N LEU A 34 10.60 8.58 -2.40
CA LEU A 34 9.59 9.61 -2.68
C LEU A 34 8.25 9.31 -2.00
N LEU A 35 7.92 8.02 -1.86
CA LEU A 35 6.62 7.57 -1.36
C LEU A 35 6.65 7.20 0.12
N GLY A 36 7.83 7.20 0.73
CA GLY A 36 8.06 6.85 2.13
C GLY A 36 7.82 5.37 2.42
N GLU A 37 8.03 4.99 3.68
CA GLU A 37 7.74 3.64 4.16
C GLU A 37 6.24 3.47 4.42
N LEU A 38 5.50 3.03 3.41
CA LEU A 38 4.12 2.58 3.58
C LEU A 38 4.11 1.31 4.44
N ILE A 39 3.63 1.41 5.69
CA ILE A 39 3.58 0.25 6.58
C ILE A 39 2.58 -0.77 6.06
N GLN A 40 2.83 -2.04 6.35
CA GLN A 40 1.90 -3.14 6.07
C GLN A 40 1.92 -4.10 7.26
N VAL A 41 0.75 -4.34 7.85
CA VAL A 41 0.60 -5.21 9.01
C VAL A 41 0.05 -6.55 8.55
N TRP A 42 0.78 -7.61 8.85
CA TRP A 42 0.41 -8.98 8.50
C TRP A 42 0.10 -9.72 9.77
N PHE A 43 -1.04 -10.38 9.79
CA PHE A 43 -1.50 -11.09 10.97
C PHE A 43 -2.34 -12.29 10.56
N VAL A 44 -2.42 -13.25 11.46
CA VAL A 44 -3.44 -14.30 11.42
C VAL A 44 -4.70 -13.73 12.06
N VAL A 45 -5.80 -13.68 11.33
CA VAL A 45 -7.08 -13.19 11.87
C VAL A 45 -7.82 -14.32 12.56
N ASP A 46 -8.33 -14.04 13.74
CA ASP A 46 -9.18 -14.92 14.53
C ASP A 46 -10.65 -14.87 14.04
N ALA A 47 -11.40 -15.95 14.22
CA ALA A 47 -12.81 -16.03 13.87
C ALA A 47 -13.64 -15.01 14.63
N SER A 48 -13.37 -14.75 15.91
CA SER A 48 -14.12 -13.77 16.71
C SER A 48 -14.13 -12.36 16.06
N VAL A 49 -13.02 -11.97 15.42
CA VAL A 49 -12.88 -10.71 14.68
C VAL A 49 -13.75 -10.72 13.43
N ILE A 50 -13.76 -11.83 12.68
CA ILE A 50 -14.56 -12.00 11.47
C ILE A 50 -16.06 -12.06 11.78
N GLN A 51 -16.46 -12.75 12.85
CA GLN A 51 -17.86 -12.75 13.29
C GLN A 51 -18.32 -11.34 13.69
N GLY A 52 -17.46 -10.55 14.34
CA GLY A 52 -17.74 -9.14 14.66
C GLY A 52 -17.93 -8.29 13.41
N GLU A 53 -17.12 -8.50 12.38
CA GLU A 53 -17.27 -7.86 11.07
C GLU A 53 -18.59 -8.25 10.39
N LEU A 54 -18.97 -9.54 10.42
CA LEU A 54 -20.24 -10.02 9.88
C LEU A 54 -21.44 -9.36 10.56
N ARG A 55 -21.47 -9.36 11.89
CA ARG A 55 -22.53 -8.69 12.68
C ARG A 55 -22.64 -7.21 12.33
N TRP A 56 -21.50 -6.51 12.18
CA TRP A 56 -21.51 -5.12 11.75
C TRP A 56 -22.13 -4.93 10.35
N ARG A 57 -21.80 -5.78 9.38
CA ARG A 57 -22.33 -5.69 8.00
C ARG A 57 -23.81 -5.99 7.89
N LEU A 58 -24.33 -6.86 8.76
CA LEU A 58 -25.72 -7.32 8.74
C LEU A 58 -26.64 -6.38 9.54
N GLY A 59 -26.26 -6.00 10.77
CA GLY A 59 -27.14 -5.19 11.62
C GLY A 59 -26.77 -3.70 11.71
N SER A 60 -25.48 -3.38 11.77
CA SER A 60 -25.04 -1.99 12.06
C SER A 60 -24.86 -1.12 10.80
N ARG A 61 -24.74 -1.74 9.62
CA ARG A 61 -24.46 -1.05 8.36
C ARG A 61 -25.71 -0.36 7.81
N ARG A 62 -25.79 0.96 7.98
CA ARG A 62 -26.90 1.80 7.47
C ARG A 62 -26.84 2.07 5.96
N ASN A 63 -25.64 2.13 5.39
CA ASN A 63 -25.43 2.31 3.95
C ASN A 63 -24.76 1.05 3.40
N PRO A 64 -25.34 0.37 2.39
CA PRO A 64 -24.76 -0.83 1.79
C PRO A 64 -23.31 -0.64 1.31
N ASP A 65 -22.96 0.56 0.86
CA ASP A 65 -21.62 0.90 0.37
C ASP A 65 -20.65 1.31 1.50
N ALA A 66 -21.13 1.44 2.74
CA ALA A 66 -20.26 1.78 3.86
C ALA A 66 -19.32 0.61 4.17
N ARG A 67 -18.04 0.93 4.28
CA ARG A 67 -16.99 -0.01 4.67
C ARG A 67 -16.67 0.10 6.15
N SER A 68 -16.51 -1.04 6.80
CA SER A 68 -15.97 -1.10 8.15
C SER A 68 -14.51 -0.65 8.16
N SER A 69 -13.95 -0.48 9.36
CA SER A 69 -12.56 -0.05 9.51
C SER A 69 -11.60 -1.14 9.08
N LEU A 70 -11.95 -2.38 9.42
CA LEU A 70 -11.18 -3.56 9.07
C LEU A 70 -11.20 -3.76 7.55
N HIS A 71 -12.39 -3.72 6.94
CA HIS A 71 -12.58 -3.85 5.49
C HIS A 71 -11.75 -2.83 4.71
N GLU A 72 -11.88 -1.54 5.04
CA GLU A 72 -11.14 -0.48 4.35
C GLU A 72 -9.61 -0.62 4.53
N SER A 73 -9.16 -1.08 5.70
CA SER A 73 -7.73 -1.32 5.97
C SER A 73 -7.19 -2.51 5.18
N ILE A 74 -7.99 -3.55 4.94
CA ILE A 74 -7.62 -4.69 4.08
C ILE A 74 -7.61 -4.25 2.60
N GLU A 75 -8.63 -3.53 2.14
CA GLU A 75 -8.72 -3.07 0.74
C GLU A 75 -7.60 -2.12 0.35
N SER A 76 -7.26 -1.15 1.22
CA SER A 76 -6.09 -0.29 1.03
C SER A 76 -4.75 -1.04 1.00
N GLY A 77 -4.73 -2.31 1.41
CA GLY A 77 -3.54 -3.16 1.45
C GLY A 77 -2.61 -2.82 2.61
N LEU A 78 -3.09 -2.05 3.60
CA LEU A 78 -2.42 -1.80 4.87
C LEU A 78 -2.44 -3.07 5.72
N PHE A 79 -3.59 -3.72 5.82
CA PHE A 79 -3.75 -5.00 6.49
C PHE A 79 -3.71 -6.14 5.49
N VAL A 80 -2.97 -7.18 5.84
CA VAL A 80 -2.94 -8.45 5.12
C VAL A 80 -3.40 -9.51 6.10
N ALA A 81 -4.69 -9.82 6.04
CA ALA A 81 -5.35 -10.77 6.91
C ALA A 81 -5.19 -12.18 6.34
N ILE A 82 -4.50 -13.03 7.10
CA ILE A 82 -4.33 -14.46 6.80
C ILE A 82 -5.20 -15.25 7.77
N ALA A 83 -5.85 -16.31 7.34
CA ALA A 83 -6.66 -17.16 8.21
C ALA A 83 -6.28 -18.64 8.01
N PRO A 84 -6.36 -19.50 9.03
CA PRO A 84 -6.33 -20.93 8.80
C PRO A 84 -7.55 -21.37 7.98
N VAL A 85 -7.45 -22.43 7.20
CA VAL A 85 -8.62 -23.01 6.48
C VAL A 85 -9.76 -23.38 7.45
N TRP A 86 -9.42 -23.71 8.69
CA TRP A 86 -10.36 -24.01 9.77
C TRP A 86 -11.40 -22.90 9.98
N LEU A 87 -11.00 -21.62 9.88
CA LEU A 87 -11.88 -20.47 10.05
C LEU A 87 -13.11 -20.52 9.14
N LYS A 88 -13.02 -21.15 7.97
CA LYS A 88 -14.19 -21.33 7.10
C LYS A 88 -15.28 -22.16 7.76
N ALA A 89 -14.91 -23.30 8.34
CA ALA A 89 -15.86 -24.21 8.99
C ALA A 89 -16.47 -23.55 10.24
N GLU A 90 -15.64 -22.88 11.02
CA GLU A 90 -16.06 -22.19 12.24
C GLU A 90 -17.06 -21.06 11.94
N ILE A 91 -16.80 -20.23 10.92
CA ILE A 91 -17.75 -19.18 10.52
C ILE A 91 -19.05 -19.79 10.02
N GLU A 92 -18.98 -20.84 9.20
CA GLU A 92 -20.16 -21.54 8.66
C GLU A 92 -21.06 -22.11 9.75
N GLU A 93 -20.49 -22.69 10.81
CA GLU A 93 -21.23 -23.17 11.99
C GLU A 93 -21.97 -22.03 12.71
N HIS A 94 -21.36 -20.85 12.80
CA HIS A 94 -21.95 -19.70 13.48
C HIS A 94 -22.88 -18.84 12.61
N LEU A 95 -23.01 -19.10 11.30
CA LEU A 95 -23.84 -18.28 10.41
C LEU A 95 -25.31 -18.24 10.83
N GLU A 96 -25.87 -19.37 11.28
CA GLU A 96 -27.27 -19.45 11.71
C GLU A 96 -27.53 -18.59 12.95
N GLY A 97 -26.64 -18.66 13.94
CA GLY A 97 -26.70 -17.84 15.14
C GLY A 97 -26.56 -16.35 14.83
N ILE A 98 -25.59 -15.98 14.00
CA ILE A 98 -25.38 -14.58 13.58
C ILE A 98 -26.62 -14.05 12.82
N ALA A 99 -27.21 -14.86 11.94
CA ALA A 99 -28.40 -14.45 11.20
C ALA A 99 -29.60 -14.24 12.11
N ALA A 100 -29.79 -15.13 13.09
CA ALA A 100 -30.84 -15.00 14.10
C ALA A 100 -30.67 -13.76 14.98
N ASP A 101 -29.44 -13.51 15.47
CA ASP A 101 -29.10 -12.35 16.32
C ASP A 101 -29.41 -11.02 15.62
N GLU A 102 -29.09 -10.92 14.33
CA GLU A 102 -29.25 -9.69 13.54
C GLU A 102 -30.62 -9.60 12.84
N GLY A 103 -31.48 -10.61 12.98
CA GLY A 103 -32.83 -10.64 12.40
C GLY A 103 -32.85 -10.72 10.87
N VAL A 104 -31.86 -11.40 10.27
CA VAL A 104 -31.70 -11.58 8.81
C VAL A 104 -31.77 -13.06 8.43
N SER A 105 -31.87 -13.36 7.13
CA SER A 105 -31.82 -14.75 6.66
C SER A 105 -30.38 -15.28 6.64
N VAL A 106 -30.23 -16.60 6.78
CA VAL A 106 -28.92 -17.28 6.72
C VAL A 106 -28.26 -17.08 5.36
N GLU A 107 -29.05 -17.00 4.28
CA GLU A 107 -28.55 -16.72 2.93
C GLU A 107 -27.95 -15.32 2.82
N ALA A 108 -28.53 -14.32 3.50
CA ALA A 108 -27.98 -12.98 3.56
C ALA A 108 -26.66 -12.94 4.33
N ALA A 109 -26.58 -13.65 5.47
CA ALA A 109 -25.34 -13.80 6.23
C ALA A 109 -24.25 -14.50 5.41
N ARG A 110 -24.60 -15.59 4.71
CA ARG A 110 -23.73 -16.32 3.80
C ARG A 110 -23.22 -15.45 2.64
N ALA A 111 -24.09 -14.62 2.06
CA ALA A 111 -23.71 -13.70 0.98
C ALA A 111 -22.70 -12.64 1.45
N GLU A 112 -22.81 -12.13 2.68
CA GLU A 112 -21.80 -11.24 3.26
C GLU A 112 -20.51 -11.98 3.62
N TRP A 113 -20.62 -13.23 4.10
CA TRP A 113 -19.45 -14.07 4.35
C TRP A 113 -18.60 -14.28 3.09
N VAL A 114 -19.20 -14.65 1.96
CA VAL A 114 -18.48 -14.82 0.69
C VAL A 114 -17.70 -13.55 0.30
N LYS A 115 -18.25 -12.36 0.58
CA LYS A 115 -17.56 -11.09 0.32
C LYS A 115 -16.33 -10.92 1.22
N ILE A 116 -16.45 -11.22 2.51
CA ILE A 116 -15.32 -11.16 3.45
C ILE A 116 -14.27 -12.22 3.10
N GLU A 117 -14.70 -13.45 2.85
CA GLU A 117 -13.85 -14.58 2.51
C GLU A 117 -12.90 -14.24 1.35
N SER A 118 -13.42 -13.56 0.31
CA SER A 118 -12.64 -13.15 -0.86
C SER A 118 -11.47 -12.18 -0.57
N GLN A 119 -11.44 -11.57 0.62
CA GLN A 119 -10.43 -10.61 1.06
C GLN A 119 -9.36 -11.25 1.95
N LEU A 120 -9.59 -12.48 2.42
CA LEU A 120 -8.69 -13.21 3.31
C LEU A 120 -7.74 -14.13 2.52
N HIS A 121 -6.55 -14.36 3.08
CA HIS A 121 -5.62 -15.33 2.55
C HIS A 121 -5.64 -16.60 3.40
N PHE A 122 -6.16 -17.70 2.86
CA PHE A 122 -6.30 -18.95 3.61
C PHE A 122 -5.04 -19.81 3.57
N TYR A 123 -4.54 -20.17 4.75
CA TYR A 123 -3.36 -21.00 4.96
C TYR A 123 -3.73 -22.35 5.58
N ARG A 124 -3.16 -23.44 5.08
CA ARG A 124 -3.27 -24.75 5.73
C ARG A 124 -2.01 -25.01 6.58
N PRO A 125 -2.07 -24.85 7.91
CA PRO A 125 -0.95 -25.23 8.79
C PRO A 125 -0.73 -26.74 8.76
N ARG A 126 0.49 -27.17 9.09
CA ARG A 126 0.79 -28.58 9.34
C ARG A 126 0.38 -28.92 10.76
N THR A 127 -0.31 -30.03 10.92
CA THR A 127 -0.51 -30.65 12.23
C THR A 127 0.80 -31.29 12.67
N ASN A 128 1.44 -30.75 13.71
CA ASN A 128 2.71 -31.25 14.23
C ASN A 128 2.44 -32.15 15.45
N GLY A 129 1.95 -33.37 15.21
CA GLY A 129 1.89 -34.42 16.23
C GLY A 129 0.99 -34.11 17.44
N PRO A 130 1.15 -34.85 18.55
CA PRO A 130 0.27 -34.76 19.72
C PRO A 130 0.48 -33.52 20.61
N GLU A 131 1.64 -32.85 20.56
CA GLU A 131 1.92 -31.63 21.35
C GLU A 131 0.98 -30.46 20.98
N ASP A 132 0.47 -30.44 19.75
CA ASP A 132 -0.52 -29.47 19.31
C ASP A 132 -1.92 -29.72 19.90
N ARG A 133 -2.18 -30.90 20.49
CA ARG A 133 -3.48 -31.30 21.06
C ARG A 133 -3.63 -30.96 22.54
N GLU A 134 -2.58 -30.49 23.21
CA GLU A 134 -2.61 -30.10 24.64
C GLU A 134 -3.01 -28.63 24.85
N ALA A 135 -3.54 -27.96 23.82
CA ALA A 135 -4.10 -26.62 23.98
C ALA A 135 -5.36 -26.66 24.85
N LYS A 136 -5.55 -25.59 25.64
CA LYS A 136 -6.74 -25.40 26.48
C LYS A 136 -8.02 -25.41 25.64
N ASP A 137 -7.96 -24.81 24.45
CA ASP A 137 -9.00 -24.86 23.44
C ASP A 137 -8.45 -25.51 22.16
N PRO A 138 -8.98 -26.66 21.71
CA PRO A 138 -8.62 -27.27 20.44
C PRO A 138 -8.87 -26.37 19.21
N ASP A 139 -9.84 -25.47 19.25
CA ASP A 139 -10.23 -24.64 18.11
C ASP A 139 -9.23 -23.49 17.84
N ASP A 140 -8.45 -23.13 18.85
CA ASP A 140 -7.38 -22.13 18.74
C ASP A 140 -6.08 -22.68 18.11
N VAL A 141 -5.92 -24.01 18.10
CA VAL A 141 -4.69 -24.69 17.65
C VAL A 141 -4.34 -24.34 16.18
N PRO A 142 -5.28 -24.36 15.22
CA PRO A 142 -5.00 -23.98 13.84
C PRO A 142 -4.45 -22.54 13.70
N TYR A 143 -4.94 -21.60 14.51
CA TYR A 143 -4.48 -20.21 14.50
C TYR A 143 -3.06 -20.09 15.07
N LYS A 144 -2.78 -20.79 16.19
CA LYS A 144 -1.43 -20.92 16.76
C LYS A 144 -0.45 -21.50 15.75
N LEU A 145 -0.82 -22.56 15.05
CA LEU A 145 0.05 -23.20 14.06
C LEU A 145 0.32 -22.29 12.86
N ALA A 146 -0.71 -21.63 12.33
CA ALA A 146 -0.54 -20.65 11.26
C ALA A 146 0.38 -19.50 11.67
N SER A 147 0.19 -18.98 12.89
CA SER A 147 1.04 -17.94 13.49
C SER A 147 2.50 -18.38 13.59
N ASN A 148 2.75 -19.58 14.12
CA ASN A 148 4.09 -20.14 14.29
C ASN A 148 4.78 -20.40 12.94
N GLU A 149 4.10 -21.01 11.97
CA GLU A 149 4.68 -21.36 10.68
C GLU A 149 4.96 -20.16 9.77
N LEU A 150 4.18 -19.09 9.91
CA LEU A 150 4.33 -17.85 9.15
C LEU A 150 5.15 -16.81 9.90
N GLY A 151 5.34 -16.98 11.21
CA GLY A 151 5.95 -16.00 12.11
C GLY A 151 5.15 -14.70 12.16
N LEU A 152 3.82 -14.79 12.22
CA LEU A 152 2.90 -13.65 12.22
C LEU A 152 2.10 -13.62 13.52
N PRO A 153 1.80 -12.44 14.08
CA PRO A 153 0.95 -12.37 15.25
C PRO A 153 -0.50 -12.72 14.92
N VAL A 154 -1.25 -13.18 15.92
CA VAL A 154 -2.71 -13.35 15.83
C VAL A 154 -3.38 -12.01 16.17
N TYR A 155 -4.33 -11.59 15.36
CA TYR A 155 -5.20 -10.46 15.64
C TYR A 155 -6.47 -10.98 16.32
N SER A 156 -6.52 -10.85 17.64
CA SER A 156 -7.63 -11.30 18.48
C SER A 156 -7.68 -10.50 19.77
N LYS A 157 -8.86 -10.41 20.36
CA LYS A 157 -9.05 -9.89 21.73
C LYS A 157 -9.00 -11.00 22.79
N ASP A 158 -8.95 -12.26 22.37
CA ASP A 158 -8.93 -13.40 23.28
C ASP A 158 -7.62 -13.46 24.06
N SER A 159 -7.74 -13.64 25.38
CA SER A 159 -6.61 -13.85 26.28
C SER A 159 -5.99 -15.23 26.15
N ASP A 160 -6.71 -16.23 25.65
CA ASP A 160 -6.25 -17.62 25.58
C ASP A 160 -5.08 -17.77 24.59
N PHE A 161 -5.05 -16.99 23.49
CA PHE A 161 -3.87 -16.91 22.62
C PHE A 161 -2.59 -16.49 23.35
N ARG A 162 -2.69 -15.58 24.33
CA ARG A 162 -1.54 -15.18 25.14
C ARG A 162 -1.10 -16.29 26.07
N ALA A 163 -2.05 -17.03 26.65
CA ALA A 163 -1.76 -18.19 27.49
C ALA A 163 -1.02 -19.29 26.70
N MET A 164 -1.32 -19.44 25.41
CA MET A 164 -0.61 -20.34 24.50
C MET A 164 0.72 -19.79 23.96
N GLN A 165 1.21 -18.67 24.49
CA GLN A 165 2.46 -18.01 24.08
C GLN A 165 2.49 -17.57 22.61
N VAL A 166 1.32 -17.29 22.04
CA VAL A 166 1.20 -16.75 20.69
C VAL A 166 1.38 -15.23 20.76
N PRO A 167 2.15 -14.61 19.85
CA PRO A 167 2.18 -13.15 19.76
C PRO A 167 0.81 -12.63 19.32
N VAL A 168 0.20 -11.74 20.11
CA VAL A 168 -1.17 -11.23 19.85
C VAL A 168 -1.15 -9.71 19.67
N ILE A 169 -1.84 -9.23 18.63
CA ILE A 169 -2.26 -7.84 18.49
C ILE A 169 -3.61 -7.72 19.20
N ALA A 170 -3.60 -7.31 20.47
CA ALA A 170 -4.82 -7.27 21.29
C ALA A 170 -5.57 -5.93 21.24
N VAL A 171 -4.89 -4.87 20.79
CA VAL A 171 -5.49 -3.55 20.63
C VAL A 171 -6.25 -3.54 19.31
N CYS A 172 -7.50 -3.09 19.33
CA CYS A 172 -8.28 -2.89 18.11
C CYS A 172 -7.64 -1.78 17.28
N LEU A 173 -6.96 -2.16 16.20
CA LEU A 173 -6.24 -1.22 15.34
C LEU A 173 -7.06 -0.70 14.18
N ASP A 174 -8.27 -1.21 13.96
CA ASP A 174 -9.01 -0.98 12.73
C ASP A 174 -9.22 0.52 12.45
N LEU A 175 -9.66 1.29 13.45
CA LEU A 175 -9.90 2.73 13.29
C LEU A 175 -8.60 3.51 13.03
N THR A 176 -7.53 3.19 13.76
CA THR A 176 -6.23 3.82 13.59
C THR A 176 -5.62 3.48 12.22
N ALA A 177 -5.75 2.23 11.80
CA ALA A 177 -5.32 1.74 10.49
C ALA A 177 -6.08 2.43 9.36
N ARG A 178 -7.41 2.56 9.48
CA ARG A 178 -8.22 3.31 8.50
C ARG A 178 -7.77 4.79 8.40
N LYS A 179 -7.55 5.45 9.54
CA LYS A 179 -7.06 6.84 9.57
C LYS A 179 -5.68 6.95 8.91
N TYR A 180 -4.77 6.04 9.22
CA TYR A 180 -3.46 5.97 8.58
C TYR A 180 -3.60 5.79 7.06
N ALA A 181 -4.42 4.85 6.60
CA ALA A 181 -4.59 4.56 5.19
C ALA A 181 -5.10 5.78 4.40
N ARG A 182 -6.10 6.50 4.92
CA ARG A 182 -6.61 7.73 4.29
C ARG A 182 -5.55 8.83 4.25
N ALA A 183 -4.88 9.07 5.38
CA ALA A 183 -3.86 10.11 5.48
C ALA A 183 -2.62 9.82 4.63
N ALA A 184 -2.14 8.58 4.62
CA ALA A 184 -1.01 8.13 3.81
C ALA A 184 -1.34 8.18 2.31
N SER A 185 -2.57 7.86 1.91
CA SER A 185 -2.99 7.98 0.51
C SER A 185 -2.87 9.42 0.01
N ILE A 186 -3.29 10.40 0.82
CA ILE A 186 -3.16 11.82 0.48
C ILE A 186 -1.69 12.22 0.34
N THR A 187 -0.87 11.93 1.35
CA THR A 187 0.54 12.37 1.35
C THR A 187 1.32 11.72 0.22
N THR A 188 1.22 10.40 0.07
CA THR A 188 1.88 9.66 -1.00
C THR A 188 1.33 10.07 -2.36
N GLY A 189 0.01 10.27 -2.47
CA GLY A 189 -0.69 10.75 -3.66
C GLY A 189 -0.15 12.07 -4.17
N VAL A 190 -0.10 13.08 -3.30
CA VAL A 190 0.42 14.40 -3.62
C VAL A 190 1.91 14.35 -3.94
N MET A 191 2.72 13.60 -3.18
CA MET A 191 4.15 13.45 -3.46
C MET A 191 4.43 12.81 -4.81
N PHE A 192 3.68 11.77 -5.17
CA PHE A 192 3.82 11.11 -6.46
C PHE A 192 3.48 12.06 -7.61
N HIS A 193 2.32 12.72 -7.54
CA HIS A 193 1.86 13.61 -8.62
C HIS A 193 2.74 14.86 -8.75
N SER A 194 3.16 15.46 -7.63
CA SER A 194 4.06 16.61 -7.63
C SER A 194 5.43 16.25 -8.21
N THR A 195 6.02 15.12 -7.79
CA THR A 195 7.32 14.68 -8.32
C THR A 195 7.24 14.39 -9.80
N VAL A 196 6.24 13.61 -10.24
CA VAL A 196 6.03 13.31 -11.66
C VAL A 196 5.88 14.59 -12.48
N THR A 197 5.08 15.55 -12.00
CA THR A 197 4.89 16.85 -12.69
C THR A 197 6.17 17.66 -12.75
N VAL A 198 6.94 17.74 -11.67
CA VAL A 198 8.21 18.49 -11.62
C VAL A 198 9.28 17.83 -12.45
N THR A 199 9.41 16.50 -12.43
CA THR A 199 10.40 15.77 -13.23
C THR A 199 10.07 15.87 -14.72
N PHE A 200 8.80 15.71 -15.12
CA PHE A 200 8.41 15.96 -16.51
C PHE A 200 8.61 17.41 -16.92
N ALA A 201 8.35 18.38 -16.04
CA ALA A 201 8.62 19.79 -16.30
C ALA A 201 10.13 20.07 -16.45
N ALA A 202 10.97 19.47 -15.62
CA ALA A 202 12.43 19.59 -15.68
C ALA A 202 13.01 18.90 -16.92
N GLU A 203 12.50 17.73 -17.30
CA GLU A 203 12.88 17.03 -18.53
C GLU A 203 12.39 17.78 -19.78
N ALA A 204 11.18 18.33 -19.75
CA ALA A 204 10.66 19.18 -20.82
C ALA A 204 11.51 20.46 -20.96
N LEU A 205 11.92 21.08 -19.84
CA LEU A 205 12.83 22.23 -19.83
C LEU A 205 14.23 21.83 -20.33
N GLY A 206 14.73 20.67 -19.93
CA GLY A 206 16.00 20.12 -20.41
C GLY A 206 15.97 19.76 -21.90
N ALA A 207 14.85 19.24 -22.40
CA ALA A 207 14.61 18.96 -23.81
C ALA A 207 14.52 20.27 -24.61
N PHE A 208 13.82 21.28 -24.09
CA PHE A 208 13.77 22.62 -24.66
C PHE A 208 15.17 23.25 -24.74
N CYS A 209 15.97 23.17 -23.67
CA CYS A 209 17.36 23.64 -23.66
C CYS A 209 18.24 22.88 -24.67
N ARG A 210 18.02 21.58 -24.88
CA ARG A 210 18.71 20.77 -25.90
C ARG A 210 18.29 21.15 -27.32
N ILE A 211 17.01 21.44 -27.56
CA ILE A 211 16.50 21.94 -28.83
C ILE A 211 17.14 23.31 -29.13
N VAL A 212 17.17 24.23 -28.16
CA VAL A 212 17.82 25.53 -28.30
C VAL A 212 19.31 25.39 -28.59
N LYS A 213 20.03 24.50 -27.88
CA LYS A 213 21.45 24.21 -28.16
C LYS A 213 21.67 23.58 -29.53
N SER A 214 20.76 22.74 -29.99
CA SER A 214 20.84 22.08 -31.30
C SER A 214 20.53 23.05 -32.44
N VAL A 215 19.57 23.95 -32.25
CA VAL A 215 19.29 25.06 -33.18
C VAL A 215 20.49 26.01 -33.22
N PHE A 216 21.08 26.33 -32.07
CA PHE A 216 22.27 27.16 -31.97
C PHE A 216 23.49 26.51 -32.64
N SER A 217 23.69 25.20 -32.46
CA SER A 217 24.80 24.49 -33.09
C SER A 217 24.62 24.31 -34.60
N LEU A 218 23.37 24.13 -35.08
CA LEU A 218 23.05 24.19 -36.52
C LEU A 218 23.32 25.58 -37.10
N LEU A 219 22.99 26.63 -36.34
CA LEU A 219 23.25 28.01 -36.71
C LEU A 219 24.73 28.32 -36.81
N MET A 220 25.54 27.81 -35.88
CA MET A 220 26.99 27.95 -35.88
C MET A 220 27.69 27.12 -36.97
N ARG A 221 26.97 26.22 -37.66
CA ARG A 221 27.46 25.47 -38.82
C ARG A 221 27.20 26.15 -40.17
N LEU A 222 26.45 27.25 -40.19
CA LEU A 222 26.21 28.02 -41.42
C LEU A 222 27.46 28.82 -41.83
N PRO A 223 27.65 29.12 -43.12
CA PRO A 223 28.73 29.99 -43.58
C PRO A 223 28.66 31.37 -42.89
N ARG A 224 29.82 31.93 -42.52
CA ARG A 224 29.95 33.23 -41.83
C ARG A 224 29.06 34.36 -42.37
N PRO A 225 28.89 34.58 -43.69
CA PRO A 225 27.99 35.63 -44.18
C PRO A 225 26.51 35.40 -43.84
N VAL A 226 26.07 34.14 -43.77
CA VAL A 226 24.68 33.80 -43.38
C VAL A 226 24.48 33.95 -41.87
N GLN A 227 25.49 33.61 -41.07
CA GLN A 227 25.48 33.87 -39.62
C GLN A 227 25.37 35.37 -39.33
N LEU A 228 26.15 36.20 -40.04
CA LEU A 228 26.10 37.66 -39.92
C LEU A 228 24.75 38.24 -40.40
N ALA A 229 24.17 37.70 -41.47
CA ALA A 229 22.83 38.08 -41.92
C ALA A 229 21.74 37.70 -40.90
N LEU A 230 21.83 36.53 -40.27
CA LEU A 230 20.86 36.11 -39.25
C LEU A 230 21.02 36.90 -37.94
N VAL A 231 22.26 37.16 -37.51
CA VAL A 231 22.53 38.04 -36.36
C VAL A 231 22.06 39.47 -36.67
N GLY A 232 22.27 39.97 -37.88
CA GLY A 232 21.74 41.25 -38.34
C GLY A 232 20.20 41.28 -38.39
N LEU A 233 19.54 40.19 -38.78
CA LEU A 233 18.09 40.03 -38.79
C LEU A 233 17.52 40.00 -37.37
N VAL A 234 18.14 39.23 -36.46
CA VAL A 234 17.74 39.14 -35.05
C VAL A 234 18.02 40.46 -34.31
N ALA A 235 19.16 41.12 -34.59
CA ALA A 235 19.48 42.43 -34.05
C ALA A 235 18.53 43.51 -34.62
N GLY A 236 18.20 43.48 -35.92
CA GLY A 236 17.22 44.37 -36.55
C GLY A 236 15.81 44.16 -36.00
N LEU A 237 15.41 42.91 -35.77
CA LEU A 237 14.15 42.56 -35.08
C LEU A 237 14.16 43.01 -33.62
N LEU A 238 15.30 42.96 -32.94
CA LEU A 238 15.44 43.46 -31.56
C LEU A 238 15.56 44.98 -31.48
N VAL A 239 15.95 45.68 -32.54
CA VAL A 239 15.98 47.16 -32.59
C VAL A 239 14.59 47.72 -32.96
N HIS A 240 13.75 46.95 -33.66
CA HIS A 240 12.41 47.38 -34.03
C HIS A 240 11.46 47.46 -32.81
N PRO A 241 10.91 48.64 -32.47
CA PRO A 241 10.21 48.90 -31.20
C PRO A 241 8.96 48.04 -30.99
N LYS A 242 8.24 47.67 -32.07
CA LYS A 242 7.07 46.77 -31.99
C LYS A 242 7.42 45.34 -31.58
N SER A 243 8.63 44.87 -31.86
CA SER A 243 9.06 43.50 -31.53
C SER A 243 9.57 43.40 -30.10
N ARG A 244 10.29 44.42 -29.61
CA ARG A 244 10.62 44.58 -28.17
C ARG A 244 9.36 44.65 -27.32
N ALA A 245 8.36 45.43 -27.75
CA ALA A 245 7.09 45.53 -27.04
C ALA A 245 6.37 44.18 -26.92
N ARG A 246 6.41 43.32 -27.96
CA ARG A 246 5.79 41.99 -27.95
C ARG A 246 6.54 40.97 -27.08
N LEU A 247 7.88 41.01 -27.06
CA LEU A 247 8.69 40.14 -26.19
C LEU A 247 8.58 40.56 -24.72
N VAL A 248 8.69 41.86 -24.45
CA VAL A 248 8.50 42.41 -23.11
C VAL A 248 7.05 42.23 -22.65
N SER A 249 6.05 42.31 -23.53
CA SER A 249 4.66 41.99 -23.16
C SER A 249 4.43 40.50 -22.96
N GLY A 250 5.16 39.63 -23.67
CA GLY A 250 5.11 38.18 -23.45
C GLY A 250 5.70 37.81 -22.08
N VAL A 251 6.88 38.32 -21.76
CA VAL A 251 7.54 38.12 -20.46
C VAL A 251 6.76 38.81 -19.33
N ARG A 252 6.29 40.05 -19.54
CA ARG A 252 5.40 40.72 -18.57
C ARG A 252 4.08 40.01 -18.44
N SER A 253 3.49 39.42 -19.48
CA SER A 253 2.25 38.65 -19.36
C SER A 253 2.45 37.39 -18.53
N ILE A 254 3.61 36.73 -18.64
CA ILE A 254 3.95 35.57 -17.81
C ILE A 254 4.22 35.99 -16.36
N CYS A 255 5.03 37.03 -16.13
CA CYS A 255 5.30 37.56 -14.79
C CYS A 255 4.08 38.22 -14.15
N SER A 256 3.20 38.87 -14.91
CA SER A 256 1.96 39.48 -14.41
C SER A 256 0.89 38.43 -14.16
N LYS A 257 0.88 37.30 -14.88
CA LYS A 257 0.03 36.15 -14.55
C LYS A 257 0.51 35.43 -13.28
N ALA A 258 1.82 35.41 -13.02
CA ALA A 258 2.37 34.93 -11.76
C ALA A 258 2.19 35.93 -10.60
N ALA A 259 2.17 37.24 -10.87
CA ALA A 259 1.87 38.28 -9.87
C ALA A 259 0.36 38.50 -9.66
N ALA A 260 -0.49 38.08 -10.62
CA ALA A 260 -1.95 38.11 -10.55
C ALA A 260 -2.52 36.73 -10.16
N VAL A 261 -1.80 35.97 -9.33
CA VAL A 261 -2.41 34.84 -8.63
C VAL A 261 -3.52 35.44 -7.77
N LYS A 262 -4.76 35.24 -8.21
CA LYS A 262 -5.94 35.76 -7.52
C LYS A 262 -5.90 35.30 -6.06
N PRO A 263 -6.36 36.13 -5.09
CA PRO A 263 -6.47 35.73 -3.69
C PRO A 263 -7.20 34.40 -3.50
N GLU A 264 -8.15 34.08 -4.37
CA GLU A 264 -8.85 32.78 -4.42
C GLU A 264 -7.91 31.60 -4.65
N ILE A 265 -6.94 31.72 -5.56
CA ILE A 265 -5.96 30.65 -5.84
C ILE A 265 -5.01 30.49 -4.66
N LEU A 266 -4.59 31.60 -4.04
CA LEU A 266 -3.77 31.56 -2.82
C LEU A 266 -4.53 30.93 -1.64
N ALA A 267 -5.82 31.23 -1.50
CA ALA A 267 -6.68 30.64 -0.48
C ALA A 267 -6.85 29.13 -0.70
N THR A 268 -7.11 28.70 -1.93
CA THR A 268 -7.15 27.26 -2.27
C THR A 268 -5.80 26.59 -2.03
N ALA A 269 -4.69 27.21 -2.42
CA ALA A 269 -3.36 26.66 -2.18
C ALA A 269 -3.05 26.55 -0.68
N ALA A 270 -3.40 27.57 0.12
CA ALA A 270 -3.25 27.54 1.57
C ALA A 270 -4.09 26.40 2.20
N GLN A 271 -5.35 26.23 1.76
CA GLN A 271 -6.20 25.13 2.20
C GLN A 271 -5.60 23.76 1.86
N LEU A 272 -5.07 23.58 0.64
CA LEU A 272 -4.42 22.33 0.24
C LEU A 272 -3.15 22.05 1.05
N ILE A 273 -2.35 23.08 1.36
CA ILE A 273 -1.16 22.96 2.21
C ILE A 273 -1.57 22.56 3.63
N GLU A 274 -2.61 23.17 4.18
CA GLU A 274 -3.15 22.84 5.50
C GLU A 274 -3.66 21.40 5.55
N GLU A 275 -4.48 20.98 4.58
CA GLU A 275 -4.98 19.60 4.47
C GLU A 275 -3.82 18.59 4.33
N LEU A 276 -2.80 18.89 3.52
CA LEU A 276 -1.62 18.03 3.35
C LEU A 276 -0.79 17.93 4.62
N SER A 277 -0.56 19.05 5.31
CA SER A 277 0.18 19.09 6.58
C SER A 277 -0.54 18.28 7.67
N ALA A 278 -1.87 18.46 7.78
CA ALA A 278 -2.70 17.70 8.69
C ALA A 278 -2.69 16.19 8.37
N ALA A 279 -2.75 15.83 7.08
CA ALA A 279 -2.63 14.44 6.64
C ALA A 279 -1.24 13.85 6.98
N GLN A 280 -0.16 14.61 6.81
CA GLN A 280 1.19 14.17 7.18
C GLN A 280 1.32 13.94 8.69
N ALA A 281 0.86 14.87 9.52
CA ALA A 281 0.86 14.72 10.97
C ALA A 281 0.04 13.49 11.40
N THR A 282 -1.16 13.33 10.85
CA THR A 282 -2.05 12.19 11.13
C THR A 282 -1.39 10.87 10.73
N ALA A 283 -0.78 10.79 9.55
CA ALA A 283 -0.11 9.59 9.08
C ALA A 283 1.09 9.22 9.97
N GLN A 284 1.88 10.20 10.42
CA GLN A 284 3.01 9.95 11.33
C GLN A 284 2.54 9.47 12.71
N GLN A 285 1.54 10.13 13.29
CA GLN A 285 0.99 9.77 14.60
C GLN A 285 0.38 8.36 14.57
N THR A 286 -0.53 8.11 13.64
CA THR A 286 -1.23 6.81 13.54
C THR A 286 -0.27 5.68 13.18
N ARG A 287 0.80 5.95 12.40
CA ARG A 287 1.89 4.99 12.19
C ARG A 287 2.59 4.62 13.50
N ALA A 288 2.95 5.60 14.31
CA ALA A 288 3.60 5.35 15.59
C ALA A 288 2.69 4.54 16.53
N GLU A 289 1.41 4.88 16.59
CA GLU A 289 0.40 4.12 17.35
C GLU A 289 0.32 2.66 16.89
N ILE A 290 0.19 2.42 15.57
CA ILE A 290 0.14 1.07 15.00
C ILE A 290 1.41 0.30 15.38
N LEU A 291 2.60 0.87 15.15
CA LEU A 291 3.86 0.20 15.44
C LEU A 291 4.04 -0.11 16.93
N SER A 292 3.58 0.77 17.82
CA SER A 292 3.65 0.57 19.27
C SER A 292 2.71 -0.54 19.77
N ALA A 293 1.64 -0.82 19.03
CA ALA A 293 0.67 -1.87 19.36
C ALA A 293 1.06 -3.25 18.81
N LEU A 294 2.05 -3.33 17.90
CA LEU A 294 2.53 -4.61 17.41
C LEU A 294 3.35 -5.32 18.49
N PRO A 295 3.14 -6.64 18.70
CA PRO A 295 3.97 -7.38 19.63
C PRO A 295 5.42 -7.38 19.16
N SER A 296 6.35 -7.55 20.10
CA SER A 296 7.77 -7.63 19.78
C SER A 296 8.00 -8.68 18.70
N THR A 297 8.68 -8.28 17.62
CA THR A 297 8.85 -9.15 16.46
C THR A 297 9.75 -10.32 16.84
N ARG A 298 9.16 -11.51 17.00
CA ARG A 298 9.94 -12.75 17.01
C ARG A 298 10.74 -12.80 15.70
N LYS A 299 12.03 -13.12 15.78
CA LYS A 299 12.88 -13.24 14.59
C LYS A 299 12.26 -14.28 13.65
N ARG A 300 11.79 -13.83 12.49
CA ARG A 300 11.21 -14.69 11.47
C ARG A 300 12.33 -15.34 10.66
N SER A 301 12.20 -16.63 10.38
CA SER A 301 13.11 -17.33 9.48
C SER A 301 12.86 -16.90 8.02
N ALA A 302 13.84 -17.11 7.14
CA ALA A 302 13.65 -16.88 5.70
C ALA A 302 12.48 -17.70 5.14
N LEU A 303 12.27 -18.91 5.66
CA LEU A 303 11.17 -19.78 5.24
C LEU A 303 9.80 -19.23 5.67
N MET A 304 9.69 -18.69 6.89
CA MET A 304 8.48 -18.02 7.38
C MET A 304 8.10 -16.81 6.50
N HIS A 305 9.09 -15.97 6.16
CA HIS A 305 8.87 -14.87 5.23
C HIS A 305 8.46 -15.37 3.85
N ALA A 306 9.14 -16.38 3.32
CA ALA A 306 8.87 -16.94 2.01
C ALA A 306 7.43 -17.49 1.92
N ARG A 307 6.99 -18.29 2.91
CA ARG A 307 5.64 -18.85 2.95
C ARG A 307 4.58 -17.76 2.96
N ALA A 308 4.74 -16.76 3.82
CA ALA A 308 3.81 -15.64 3.89
C ALA A 308 3.73 -14.91 2.54
N ILE A 309 4.87 -14.57 1.93
CA ILE A 309 4.90 -13.87 0.64
C ILE A 309 4.24 -14.72 -0.46
N LEU A 310 4.58 -16.01 -0.55
CA LEU A 310 4.02 -16.93 -1.54
C LEU A 310 2.50 -17.08 -1.35
N LEU A 311 2.01 -17.18 -0.11
CA LEU A 311 0.59 -17.28 0.21
C LEU A 311 -0.22 -16.08 -0.31
N THR A 312 0.35 -14.88 -0.21
CA THR A 312 -0.32 -13.65 -0.65
C THR A 312 -0.13 -13.34 -2.13
N SER A 313 0.79 -14.06 -2.79
CA SER A 313 1.05 -13.87 -4.22
C SER A 313 -0.02 -14.58 -5.02
N LYS A 314 -0.64 -13.87 -5.98
CA LYS A 314 -1.59 -14.48 -6.92
C LYS A 314 -0.91 -15.33 -7.99
N GLU A 315 0.39 -15.14 -8.17
CA GLU A 315 1.18 -15.77 -9.23
C GLU A 315 2.44 -16.43 -8.65
N PRO A 316 2.94 -17.52 -9.26
CA PRO A 316 4.23 -18.09 -8.92
C PRO A 316 5.36 -17.06 -9.00
N LEU A 317 6.22 -17.03 -7.99
CA LEU A 317 7.30 -16.06 -7.88
C LEU A 317 8.64 -16.68 -8.27
N SER A 318 9.44 -15.93 -9.03
CA SER A 318 10.84 -16.30 -9.23
C SER A 318 11.63 -16.19 -7.91
N ILE A 319 12.68 -16.99 -7.75
CA ILE A 319 13.56 -16.89 -6.57
C ILE A 319 14.14 -15.47 -6.38
N GLY A 320 14.45 -14.76 -7.48
CA GLY A 320 14.96 -13.40 -7.41
C GLY A 320 13.92 -12.41 -6.88
N GLU A 321 12.66 -12.56 -7.32
CA GLU A 321 11.54 -11.74 -6.83
C GLU A 321 11.23 -12.05 -5.37
N LEU A 322 11.24 -13.33 -5.00
CA LEU A 322 11.01 -13.76 -3.62
C LEU A 322 12.09 -13.23 -2.67
N GLU A 323 13.38 -13.33 -3.04
CA GLU A 323 14.48 -12.72 -2.28
C GLU A 323 14.23 -11.23 -2.07
N ARG A 324 13.90 -10.52 -3.14
CA ARG A 324 13.69 -9.07 -3.12
C ARG A 324 12.56 -8.69 -2.15
N ARG A 325 11.43 -9.39 -2.22
CA ARG A 325 10.30 -9.18 -1.29
C ARG A 325 10.67 -9.53 0.15
N ILE A 326 11.44 -10.59 0.39
CA ILE A 326 11.91 -10.96 1.72
C ILE A 326 12.80 -9.85 2.31
N ARG A 327 13.74 -9.30 1.53
CA ARG A 327 14.62 -8.20 1.95
C ARG A 327 13.86 -6.90 2.20
N ASN A 328 12.91 -6.56 1.34
CA ASN A 328 12.05 -5.38 1.52
C ASN A 328 11.23 -5.42 2.82
N ARG A 329 11.06 -6.61 3.41
CA ARG A 329 10.42 -6.80 4.72
C ARG A 329 11.40 -6.81 5.89
N GLY A 330 12.63 -6.35 5.69
CA GLY A 330 13.65 -6.21 6.74
C GLY A 330 14.45 -7.49 7.04
N TYR A 331 14.27 -8.57 6.28
CA TYR A 331 15.08 -9.77 6.50
C TYR A 331 16.49 -9.59 5.94
N VAL A 332 17.49 -9.72 6.83
CA VAL A 332 18.91 -9.68 6.47
C VAL A 332 19.49 -11.09 6.54
N SER A 333 19.93 -11.61 5.39
CA SER A 333 20.59 -12.91 5.32
C SER A 333 22.09 -12.79 5.58
N GLN A 334 22.64 -13.75 6.31
CA GLN A 334 24.10 -13.93 6.45
C GLN A 334 24.69 -14.83 5.35
N ALA A 335 23.85 -15.48 4.54
CA ALA A 335 24.31 -16.38 3.48
C ALA A 335 24.94 -15.58 2.32
N ARG A 336 26.12 -16.01 1.86
CA ARG A 336 26.80 -15.42 0.69
C ARG A 336 25.96 -15.53 -0.59
N ASP A 337 25.29 -16.67 -0.78
CA ASP A 337 24.31 -16.90 -1.83
C ASP A 337 22.93 -17.13 -1.22
N PHE A 338 22.20 -16.03 -1.00
CA PHE A 338 20.86 -16.10 -0.41
C PHE A 338 19.85 -16.77 -1.35
N LYS A 339 20.00 -16.66 -2.68
CA LYS A 339 19.12 -17.33 -3.65
C LYS A 339 19.25 -18.84 -3.59
N GLY A 340 20.49 -19.34 -3.57
CA GLY A 340 20.77 -20.76 -3.40
C GLY A 340 20.23 -21.31 -2.08
N TYR A 341 20.43 -20.56 -0.99
CA TYR A 341 19.87 -20.88 0.32
C TYR A 341 18.34 -20.95 0.30
N LEU A 342 17.66 -19.93 -0.26
CA LEU A 342 16.20 -19.88 -0.39
C LEU A 342 15.66 -21.08 -1.18
N ARG A 343 16.28 -21.39 -2.33
CA ARG A 343 15.89 -22.56 -3.13
C ARG A 343 16.01 -23.85 -2.32
N ARG A 344 17.08 -24.03 -1.55
CA ARG A 344 17.29 -25.22 -0.71
C ARG A 344 16.21 -25.37 0.36
N ILE A 345 15.92 -24.31 1.12
CA ILE A 345 14.91 -24.37 2.19
C ILE A 345 13.49 -24.54 1.64
N LEU A 346 13.19 -23.99 0.45
CA LEU A 346 11.91 -24.19 -0.21
C LEU A 346 11.75 -25.63 -0.70
N ARG A 347 12.79 -26.25 -1.26
CA ARG A 347 12.79 -27.68 -1.64
C ARG A 347 12.57 -28.61 -0.44
N GLN A 348 13.13 -28.26 0.70
CA GLN A 348 12.93 -29.00 1.95
C GLN A 348 11.54 -28.77 2.56
N SER A 349 10.83 -27.72 2.15
CA SER A 349 9.52 -27.39 2.67
C SER A 349 8.42 -28.07 1.83
N GLU A 350 7.75 -29.06 2.42
CA GLU A 350 6.61 -29.76 1.79
C GLU A 350 5.48 -28.84 1.32
N GLN A 351 5.31 -27.66 1.92
CA GLN A 351 4.27 -26.68 1.56
C GLN A 351 4.63 -25.82 0.34
N ALA A 352 5.88 -25.79 -0.11
CA ALA A 352 6.27 -25.03 -1.30
C ALA A 352 6.47 -25.98 -2.48
N ARG A 353 6.10 -25.55 -3.69
CA ARG A 353 6.38 -26.31 -4.92
C ARG A 353 6.96 -25.42 -6.01
N GLU A 354 7.87 -25.99 -6.78
CA GLU A 354 8.43 -25.38 -7.99
C GLU A 354 7.52 -25.77 -9.17
N VAL A 355 6.77 -24.82 -9.72
CA VAL A 355 5.76 -25.07 -10.78
C VAL A 355 6.42 -25.16 -12.15
N SER A 356 7.43 -24.32 -12.37
CA SER A 356 8.29 -24.33 -13.54
C SER A 356 9.71 -23.94 -13.10
N SER A 357 10.69 -24.08 -14.01
CA SER A 357 12.10 -23.80 -13.72
C SER A 357 12.33 -22.45 -13.03
N GLY A 358 12.51 -22.47 -11.71
CA GLY A 358 12.76 -21.29 -10.88
C GLY A 358 11.53 -20.52 -10.40
N LEU A 359 10.30 -20.93 -10.74
CA LEU A 359 9.05 -20.33 -10.25
C LEU A 359 8.44 -21.15 -9.11
N TRP A 360 8.13 -20.47 -8.01
CA TRP A 360 7.69 -21.07 -6.76
C TRP A 360 6.31 -20.59 -6.37
N GLU A 361 5.49 -21.50 -5.85
CA GLU A 361 4.23 -21.16 -5.21
C GLU A 361 4.03 -21.98 -3.92
N LEU A 362 3.11 -21.55 -3.08
CA LEU A 362 2.64 -22.37 -1.97
C LEU A 362 1.65 -23.40 -2.52
N ARG A 363 1.72 -24.65 -2.04
CA ARG A 363 0.71 -25.66 -2.37
C ARG A 363 -0.65 -25.14 -1.93
N ALA A 364 -1.64 -25.24 -2.82
CA ALA A 364 -3.00 -24.83 -2.52
C ALA A 364 -3.50 -25.53 -1.25
N ALA A 365 -4.17 -24.75 -0.41
CA ALA A 365 -5.07 -25.25 0.62
C ALA A 365 -6.26 -25.95 -0.05
#